data_AF-A0A832HG40-F1
#
_entry.id   AF-A0A832HG40-F1
#
_cell.length_a   1.000
_cell.length_b   1.000
_cell.length_c   1.000
_cell.angle_alpha   90.00
_cell.angle_beta   90.00
_cell.angle_gamma   90.00
#
_symmetry.space_group_name_H-M   'P 1'
#
loop_
_entity.id
_entity.type
_entity.pdbx_description
1 polymer ?
#
loop_
_entity_poly.entity_id
_entity_poly.type
_entity_poly.pdbx_seq_one_letter_code
_entity_poly.pdbx_strand_id
1 'polypeptide(L)'
;MRAHALATRTMVRCTWVCKHCRQSFGSEIVAHYGDNMPNIIQPTWFFAAMTLLDHLRDCRQQDHSEDLRTTYGHDFLNHKKIYEWFNVNAIVERKILSEEELDEKGHMNA
;
A
#
# COMPACT_ATOMS: atom_id res chain seq x y z
N MET A 1 -26.62 11.84 -26.96
CA MET A 1 -25.39 11.07 -26.70
C MET A 1 -24.81 11.57 -25.39
N ARG A 2 -24.83 10.76 -24.32
CA ARG A 2 -24.14 11.13 -23.08
C ARG A 2 -22.65 10.87 -23.33
N ALA A 3 -21.85 11.94 -23.34
CA ALA A 3 -20.41 11.80 -23.30
C ALA A 3 -20.09 11.02 -22.01
N HIS A 4 -19.64 9.78 -22.15
CA HIS A 4 -18.97 9.10 -21.05
C HIS A 4 -17.70 9.90 -20.82
N ALA A 5 -17.68 10.74 -19.78
CA ALA A 5 -16.44 11.35 -19.32
C ALA A 5 -15.44 10.21 -19.13
N LEU A 6 -14.35 10.21 -19.90
CA LEU A 6 -13.26 9.28 -19.69
C LEU A 6 -12.86 9.43 -18.22
N ALA A 7 -13.01 8.37 -17.43
CA ALA A 7 -12.49 8.36 -16.08
C ALA A 7 -10.99 8.64 -16.19
N THR A 8 -10.54 9.75 -15.60
CA THR A 8 -9.13 10.11 -15.64
C THR A 8 -8.36 9.05 -14.86
N ARG A 9 -7.41 8.37 -15.52
CA ARG A 9 -6.52 7.39 -14.88
C ARG A 9 -5.38 8.15 -14.23
N THR A 10 -5.32 8.15 -12.91
CA THR A 10 -4.22 8.74 -12.15
C THR A 10 -3.35 7.64 -11.57
N MET A 11 -2.05 7.67 -11.88
CA MET A 11 -1.10 6.73 -11.29
C MET A 11 -0.58 7.29 -9.97
N VAL A 12 -0.68 6.50 -8.90
CA VAL A 12 -0.27 6.91 -7.56
C VAL A 12 0.74 5.93 -7.01
N ARG A 13 1.90 6.43 -6.60
CA ARG A 13 2.85 5.66 -5.80
C ARG A 13 2.44 5.73 -4.34
N CYS A 14 2.20 4.56 -3.76
CA CYS A 14 1.97 4.37 -2.33
C CYS A 14 3.27 3.86 -1.72
N THR A 15 3.98 4.71 -0.99
CA THR A 15 5.17 4.34 -0.21
C THR A 15 4.74 3.97 1.20
N TRP A 16 5.18 2.82 1.70
CA TRP A 16 4.90 2.37 3.04
C TRP A 16 6.05 2.75 3.98
N VAL A 17 5.71 3.49 5.04
CA VAL A 17 6.69 4.04 5.99
C VAL A 17 6.39 3.50 7.38
N CYS A 18 7.39 2.94 8.04
CA CYS A 18 7.24 2.41 9.39
C CYS A 18 7.05 3.56 10.40
N LYS A 19 6.03 3.46 11.26
CA LYS A 19 5.79 4.49 12.28
C LYS A 19 6.86 4.54 13.36
N HIS A 20 7.55 3.41 13.58
CA HIS A 20 8.54 3.28 14.66
C HIS A 20 9.90 3.84 14.27
N CYS A 21 10.47 3.40 13.15
CA CYS A 21 11.81 3.81 12.71
C CYS A 21 11.78 4.88 11.61
N ARG A 22 10.60 5.25 11.10
CA ARG A 22 10.39 6.24 10.03
C ARG A 22 11.01 5.89 8.67
N GLN A 23 11.51 4.67 8.50
CA GLN A 23 12.06 4.21 7.22
C GLN A 23 10.98 3.70 6.28
N SER A 24 11.15 3.95 4.99
CA SER A 24 10.35 3.31 3.94
C SER A 24 10.76 1.84 3.82
N PHE A 25 9.78 0.94 3.84
CA PHE A 25 10.03 -0.51 3.75
C PHE A 25 9.46 -1.14 2.49
N GLY A 26 8.73 -0.39 1.68
CA GLY A 26 8.20 -0.85 0.40
C GLY A 26 7.40 0.23 -0.29
N SER A 27 7.03 -0.05 -1.54
CA SER A 27 6.10 0.80 -2.28
C SER A 27 5.38 0.01 -3.35
N GLU A 28 4.22 0.47 -3.73
CA GLU A 28 3.50 -0.01 -4.91
C GLU A 28 2.97 1.15 -5.73
N ILE A 29 2.70 0.89 -7.00
CA ILE A 29 2.05 1.84 -7.90
C ILE A 29 0.64 1.32 -8.17
N VAL A 30 -0.35 2.16 -7.92
CA VAL A 30 -1.77 1.84 -8.14
C VAL A 30 -2.38 2.80 -9.15
N ALA A 31 -3.23 2.26 -10.00
CA ALA A 31 -4.06 3.05 -10.90
C ALA A 31 -5.37 3.42 -10.18
N HIS A 32 -5.62 4.72 -10.04
CA HIS A 32 -6.90 5.24 -9.58
C HIS A 32 -7.73 5.70 -10.79
N TYR A 33 -9.01 5.36 -10.78
CA TYR A 33 -9.96 5.78 -11.82
C TYR A 33 -11.04 6.63 -11.16
N GLY A 34 -11.07 7.92 -11.47
CA GLY A 34 -12.10 8.85 -11.01
C GLY A 34 -11.58 10.26 -10.75
N ASP A 35 -12.50 11.22 -10.74
CA ASP A 35 -12.17 12.64 -10.72
C ASP A 35 -11.63 13.15 -9.37
N ASN A 36 -11.86 12.39 -8.29
CA ASN A 36 -11.38 12.71 -6.94
C ASN A 36 -10.51 11.57 -6.41
N MET A 37 -9.35 11.92 -5.83
CA MET A 37 -8.50 10.96 -5.14
C MET A 37 -9.17 10.54 -3.83
N PRO A 38 -9.42 9.24 -3.59
CA PRO A 38 -10.03 8.82 -2.34
C PRO A 38 -9.05 9.11 -1.20
N ASN A 39 -9.60 9.59 -0.08
CA ASN A 39 -8.83 9.76 1.17
C ASN A 39 -8.14 8.44 1.60
N ILE A 40 -8.67 7.31 1.13
CA ILE A 40 -8.18 5.96 1.37
C ILE A 40 -7.91 5.30 0.01
N ILE A 41 -6.67 5.38 -0.45
CA ILE A 41 -6.15 4.44 -1.45
C ILE A 41 -5.77 3.16 -0.68
N GLN A 42 -6.41 2.05 -1.04
CA GLN A 42 -6.16 0.75 -0.43
C GLN A 42 -5.09 0.01 -1.22
N PRO A 43 -3.84 -0.02 -0.73
CA PRO A 43 -2.83 -0.87 -1.33
C PRO A 43 -3.18 -2.35 -1.27
N THR A 44 -2.41 -3.17 -1.98
CA THR A 44 -2.55 -4.63 -1.90
C THR A 44 -2.10 -5.10 -0.51
N TRP A 45 -3.05 -5.15 0.43
CA TRP A 45 -2.78 -5.31 1.86
C TRP A 45 -2.00 -6.55 2.22
N PHE A 46 -2.18 -7.62 1.45
CA PHE A 46 -1.43 -8.85 1.61
C PHE A 46 0.08 -8.60 1.55
N PHE A 47 0.57 -7.98 0.47
CA PHE A 47 2.00 -7.69 0.30
C PHE A 47 2.47 -6.63 1.28
N ALA A 48 1.70 -5.56 1.47
CA ALA A 48 2.05 -4.50 2.41
C ALA A 48 2.23 -5.01 3.85
N ALA A 49 1.31 -5.88 4.32
CA ALA A 49 1.36 -6.46 5.65
C ALA A 49 2.52 -7.46 5.81
N MET A 50 2.82 -8.27 4.79
CA MET A 50 3.99 -9.15 4.81
C MET A 50 5.29 -8.36 4.92
N THR A 51 5.49 -7.35 4.07
CA THR A 51 6.70 -6.53 4.12
C THR A 51 6.83 -5.77 5.44
N LEU A 52 5.70 -5.34 6.02
CA LEU A 52 5.69 -4.73 7.34
C LEU A 52 6.10 -5.72 8.45
N LEU A 53 5.65 -6.98 8.40
CA LEU A 53 6.05 -7.99 9.38
C LEU A 53 7.57 -8.24 9.34
N ASP A 54 8.13 -8.41 8.15
CA ASP A 54 9.58 -8.57 7.97
C ASP A 54 10.32 -7.33 8.48
N HIS A 55 9.84 -6.14 8.11
CA HIS A 55 10.45 -4.91 8.56
C HIS A 55 10.39 -4.71 10.08
N LEU A 56 9.28 -5.09 10.75
CA LEU A 56 9.16 -5.00 12.21
C LEU A 56 10.07 -6.01 12.91
N ARG A 57 10.28 -7.20 12.34
CA ARG A 57 11.31 -8.12 12.83
C ARG A 57 12.69 -7.46 12.80
N ASP A 58 13.04 -6.78 11.70
CA ASP A 58 14.36 -6.15 11.59
C ASP A 58 14.49 -4.91 12.48
N CYS A 59 13.53 -3.98 12.43
CA CYS A 59 13.64 -2.69 13.10
C CYS A 59 13.29 -2.72 14.60
N ARG A 60 12.43 -3.65 15.02
CA ARG A 60 11.97 -3.76 16.42
C ARG A 60 12.42 -5.04 17.09
N GLN A 61 12.98 -6.00 16.36
CA GLN A 61 13.26 -7.35 16.87
C GLN A 61 11.99 -8.02 17.42
N GLN A 62 10.83 -7.69 16.82
CA GLN A 62 9.50 -8.15 17.22
C GLN A 62 8.82 -8.87 16.04
N ASP A 63 8.58 -10.17 16.19
CA ASP A 63 7.79 -10.94 15.24
C ASP A 63 6.33 -10.99 15.68
N HIS A 64 5.47 -10.28 14.95
CA HIS A 64 4.03 -10.25 15.24
C HIS A 64 3.25 -11.36 14.50
N SER A 65 3.92 -12.22 13.72
CA SER A 65 3.22 -13.20 12.89
C SER A 65 2.42 -14.20 13.72
N GLU A 66 2.96 -14.70 14.83
CA GLU A 66 2.27 -15.66 15.69
C GLU A 66 1.11 -15.04 16.48
N ASP A 67 1.27 -13.80 16.95
CA ASP A 67 0.21 -13.05 17.63
C ASP A 67 -0.99 -12.84 16.67
N LEU A 68 -0.70 -12.45 15.43
CA LEU A 68 -1.72 -12.25 14.40
C LEU A 68 -2.39 -13.56 13.99
N ARG A 69 -1.63 -14.66 13.86
CA ARG A 69 -2.17 -16.00 13.60
C ARG A 69 -3.10 -16.47 14.73
N THR A 70 -2.70 -16.25 15.97
CA THR A 70 -3.51 -16.60 17.15
C THR A 70 -4.79 -15.77 17.20
N THR A 71 -4.72 -14.49 16.86
CA THR A 71 -5.85 -13.55 16.97
C THR A 71 -6.84 -13.68 15.80
N TYR A 72 -6.36 -13.87 14.57
CA TYR A 72 -7.19 -13.80 13.36
C TYR A 72 -7.18 -15.09 12.52
N GLY A 73 -6.48 -16.13 12.96
CA GLY A 73 -6.36 -17.41 12.28
C GLY A 73 -5.18 -17.49 11.30
N HIS A 74 -4.96 -18.67 10.72
CA HIS A 74 -3.84 -18.93 9.80
C HIS A 74 -3.84 -18.04 8.55
N ASP A 75 -5.02 -17.55 8.13
CA ASP A 75 -5.21 -16.70 6.96
C ASP A 75 -5.32 -15.20 7.32
N PHE A 76 -4.67 -14.78 8.40
CA PHE A 76 -4.79 -13.41 8.92
C PHE A 76 -4.42 -12.32 7.90
N LEU A 77 -3.59 -12.62 6.89
CA LEU A 77 -3.21 -11.67 5.83
C LEU A 77 -4.38 -11.31 4.91
N ASN A 78 -5.39 -12.17 4.80
CA ASN A 78 -6.63 -11.90 4.06
C ASN A 78 -7.76 -11.38 4.96
N HIS A 79 -7.52 -11.31 6.27
CA HIS A 79 -8.52 -10.86 7.22
C HIS A 79 -8.66 -9.33 7.17
N LYS A 80 -9.90 -8.82 7.12
CA LYS A 80 -10.18 -7.36 7.04
C LYS A 80 -9.48 -6.51 8.12
N LYS A 81 -9.19 -7.09 9.29
CA LYS A 81 -8.51 -6.41 10.40
C LYS A 81 -7.01 -6.21 10.18
N ILE A 82 -6.40 -6.88 9.19
CA ILE A 82 -5.00 -6.66 8.85
C ILE A 82 -4.75 -5.21 8.43
N TYR A 83 -5.76 -4.57 7.83
CA TYR A 83 -5.69 -3.16 7.47
C TYR A 83 -5.58 -2.25 8.70
N GLU A 84 -6.38 -2.53 9.74
CA GLU A 84 -6.31 -1.78 10.99
C GLU A 84 -4.95 -1.97 11.66
N TRP A 85 -4.45 -3.21 11.71
CA TRP A 85 -3.11 -3.52 12.24
C TRP A 85 -1.99 -2.82 11.46
N PHE A 86 -2.07 -2.84 10.13
CA PHE A 86 -1.10 -2.15 9.27
C PHE A 86 -1.10 -0.65 9.58
N ASN A 87 -2.26 -0.01 9.65
CA ASN A 87 -2.35 1.42 9.94
C ASN A 87 -1.88 1.81 11.34
N VAL A 88 -1.86 0.89 12.31
CA VAL A 88 -1.27 1.15 13.63
C VAL A 88 0.25 1.26 13.53
N ASN A 89 0.88 0.51 12.63
CA ASN A 89 2.34 0.33 12.56
C ASN A 89 2.99 1.05 11.38
N ALA A 90 2.23 1.45 10.38
CA ALA A 90 2.73 2.07 9.15
C ALA A 90 1.89 3.28 8.72
N ILE A 91 2.51 4.11 7.88
CA ILE A 91 1.92 5.24 7.17
C ILE A 91 1.99 4.91 5.67
N VAL A 92 0.94 5.26 4.93
CA VAL A 92 0.97 5.24 3.47
C VAL A 92 1.16 6.66 2.98
N GLU A 93 2.36 6.96 2.53
CA GLU A 93 2.66 8.21 1.83
C GLU A 93 2.29 8.06 0.35
N ARG A 94 1.63 9.07 -0.20
CA ARG A 94 1.05 9.01 -1.55
C ARG A 94 1.67 10.09 -2.41
N LYS A 95 2.14 9.71 -3.59
CA LYS A 95 2.64 10.63 -4.61
C LYS A 95 1.93 10.35 -5.92
N ILE A 96 1.24 11.36 -6.46
CA ILE A 96 0.74 11.33 -7.84
C ILE A 96 1.97 11.35 -8.76
N LEU A 97 2.04 10.41 -9.69
CA LEU A 97 3.12 10.32 -10.65
C LEU A 97 2.76 11.11 -11.91
N SER A 98 3.72 11.88 -12.42
CA SER A 98 3.63 12.41 -13.79
C SER A 98 3.87 11.31 -14.82
N GLU A 99 3.56 11.59 -16.10
CA GLU A 99 3.86 10.68 -17.21
C GLU A 99 5.37 10.40 -17.31
N GLU A 100 6.20 11.42 -17.14
CA GLU A 100 7.67 11.29 -17.12
C GLU A 100 8.16 10.32 -16.03
N GLU A 101 7.58 10.37 -14.82
CA GLU A 101 7.94 9.48 -13.71
C GLU A 101 7.50 8.02 -13.92
N LEU A 102 6.57 7.77 -14.84
CA LEU A 102 6.15 6.43 -15.24
C LEU A 102 7.09 5.84 -16.31
N ASP A 103 7.52 6.69 -17.24
CA ASP A 103 8.43 6.32 -18.33
C ASP A 103 9.84 5.99 -17.82
N GLU A 104 10.35 6.76 -16.84
CA GLU A 104 11.66 6.50 -16.20
C GLU A 104 11.73 5.14 -15.47
N LYS A 105 10.58 4.55 -15.14
CA LYS A 105 10.49 3.23 -14.47
C LYS A 105 10.17 2.08 -15.41
N GLY A 106 10.15 2.30 -16.72
CA GLY A 106 9.96 1.24 -17.71
C GLY A 106 8.52 0.71 -17.79
N HIS A 107 7.52 1.50 -17.37
CA HIS A 107 6.13 1.16 -17.65
C HIS A 107 5.82 1.46 -19.11
N MET A 108 6.09 0.46 -19.95
CA MET A 108 5.90 0.52 -21.40
C MET A 108 4.52 1.04 -21.77
N ASN A 109 4.52 2.04 -22.64
CA ASN A 109 3.45 2.30 -23.58
C ASN A 109 2.98 0.98 -24.20
N ALA A 110 1.77 0.57 -23.84
CA ALA A 110 0.98 -0.46 -24.52
C ALA A 110 -0.43 0.08 -24.69
#